data_AF-A0A937JWJ9-F1
#
_entry.id   AF-A0A937JWJ9-F1
#
_cell.length_a   1.000
_cell.length_b   1.000
_cell.length_c   1.000
_cell.angle_alpha   90.00
_cell.angle_beta   90.00
_cell.angle_gamma   90.00
#
_symmetry.space_group_name_H-M   'P 1'
#
loop_
_entity.id
_entity.type
_entity.pdbx_description
1 polymer ?
#
loop_
_entity_poly.entity_id
_entity_poly.type
_entity_poly.pdbx_seq_one_letter_code
_entity_poly.pdbx_strand_id
1 'polypeptide(L)'
;MTIAQLFDLANLFVLPFWALMILLPNWGVTKRVMESYLPFIMLAALYLYLLSSSLTPETAQAMSNPKLADIARFFGEERAAATGWAHFLVMDLFVGRWIYWEGQKTGVWTVHSLALCLFAGPLGLLSHIVTAWVTKTFITKFPTDSETPSFSPTGE
;
A
#
# COMPACT_ATOMS: atom_id res chain seq x y z
N MET A 1 18.16 12.71 17.13
CA MET A 1 17.21 11.61 17.37
C MET A 1 17.97 10.30 17.26
N THR A 2 17.66 9.32 18.11
CA THR A 2 18.19 7.96 18.00
C THR A 2 17.52 7.21 16.85
N ILE A 3 18.07 6.08 16.42
CA ILE A 3 17.49 5.24 15.37
C ILE A 3 16.14 4.69 15.84
N ALA A 4 16.07 4.22 17.08
CA ALA A 4 14.81 3.81 17.71
C ALA A 4 13.73 4.91 17.67
N GLN A 5 14.08 6.17 17.94
CA GLN A 5 13.12 7.28 17.84
C GLN A 5 12.64 7.52 16.41
N LEU A 6 13.51 7.41 15.41
CA LEU A 6 13.12 7.50 14.00
C LEU A 6 12.20 6.34 13.59
N PHE A 7 12.50 5.13 14.08
CA PHE A 7 11.68 3.94 13.86
C PHE A 7 10.28 4.11 14.46
N ASP A 8 10.18 4.52 15.73
CA ASP A 8 8.90 4.75 16.40
C ASP A 8 8.09 5.85 15.71
N LEU A 9 8.76 6.94 15.31
CA LEU A 9 8.14 8.04 14.60
C LEU A 9 7.61 7.59 13.23
N ALA A 10 8.36 6.77 12.49
CA ALA A 10 7.93 6.25 11.19
C ALA A 10 6.68 5.37 11.31
N ASN A 11 6.65 4.48 12.31
CA ASN A 11 5.48 3.65 12.58
C ASN A 11 4.27 4.51 12.98
N LEU A 12 4.45 5.45 13.91
CA LEU A 12 3.37 6.35 14.32
C LEU A 12 2.87 7.23 13.17
N PHE A 13 3.76 7.64 12.26
CA PHE A 13 3.42 8.46 11.11
C PHE A 13 2.49 7.72 10.13
N VAL A 14 2.71 6.43 9.85
CA VAL A 14 1.89 5.69 8.87
C VAL A 14 0.47 5.37 9.38
N LEU A 15 0.31 5.18 10.70
CA LEU A 15 -0.94 4.69 11.30
C LEU A 15 -2.17 5.58 11.01
N PRO A 16 -2.10 6.93 11.12
CA PRO A 16 -3.21 7.79 10.74
C PRO A 16 -3.67 7.59 9.30
N PHE A 17 -2.75 7.40 8.36
CA PHE A 17 -3.10 7.21 6.94
C PHE A 17 -3.85 5.89 6.74
N TRP A 18 -3.41 4.82 7.38
CA TRP A 18 -4.11 3.54 7.38
C TRP A 18 -5.48 3.63 8.03
N ALA A 19 -5.59 4.28 9.19
CA ALA A 19 -6.86 4.49 9.86
C ALA A 19 -7.85 5.28 8.99
N LEU A 20 -7.38 6.32 8.30
CA LEU A 20 -8.21 7.08 7.36
C LEU A 20 -8.69 6.23 6.18
N MET A 21 -7.81 5.43 5.56
CA MET A 21 -8.18 4.56 4.44
C MET A 21 -9.16 3.45 4.85
N ILE A 22 -9.01 2.89 6.05
CA ILE A 22 -9.81 1.76 6.52
C ILE A 22 -11.15 2.21 7.10
N LEU A 23 -11.15 3.21 7.99
CA LEU A 23 -12.34 3.62 8.75
C LEU A 23 -13.17 4.68 8.01
N LEU A 24 -12.50 5.57 7.26
CA LEU A 24 -13.13 6.73 6.62
C LEU A 24 -12.77 6.83 5.13
N PRO A 25 -13.00 5.77 4.32
CA PRO A 25 -12.53 5.73 2.93
C PRO A 25 -13.18 6.80 2.04
N ASN A 26 -14.42 7.20 2.33
CA ASN A 26 -15.16 8.17 1.52
C ASN A 26 -15.02 9.62 1.99
N TRP A 27 -14.28 9.88 3.07
CA TRP A 27 -14.13 11.22 3.62
C TRP A 27 -13.25 12.10 2.72
N GLY A 28 -13.66 13.35 2.51
CA GLY A 28 -12.96 14.27 1.60
C GLY A 28 -11.52 14.56 2.02
N VAL A 29 -11.22 14.51 3.33
CA VAL A 29 -9.86 14.61 3.84
C VAL A 29 -9.03 13.38 3.46
N THR A 30 -9.56 12.16 3.67
CA THR A 30 -8.89 10.91 3.25
C THR A 30 -8.51 10.96 1.78
N LYS A 31 -9.45 11.34 0.90
CA LYS A 31 -9.22 11.47 -0.55
C LYS A 31 -8.10 12.47 -0.85
N ARG A 32 -8.17 13.68 -0.27
CA ARG A 32 -7.16 14.74 -0.49
C ARG A 32 -5.77 14.32 -0.01
N VAL A 33 -5.69 13.68 1.16
CA VAL A 33 -4.43 13.21 1.73
C VAL A 33 -3.84 12.08 0.87
N MET A 34 -4.68 11.13 0.42
CA MET A 34 -4.28 10.03 -0.47
C MET A 34 -4.10 10.45 -1.93
N GLU A 35 -4.57 11.62 -2.36
CA GLU A 35 -4.22 12.20 -3.66
C GLU A 35 -2.78 12.72 -3.63
N SER A 36 -2.37 13.29 -2.50
CA SER A 36 -1.04 13.88 -2.32
C SER A 36 0.07 12.83 -2.24
N TYR A 37 1.22 13.15 -2.87
CA TYR A 37 2.45 12.37 -2.74
C TYR A 37 3.27 12.75 -1.50
N LEU A 38 2.85 13.77 -0.75
CA LEU A 38 3.62 14.32 0.36
C LEU A 38 3.96 13.29 1.44
N PRO A 39 3.05 12.41 1.91
CA PRO A 39 3.39 11.39 2.91
C PRO A 39 4.48 10.42 2.43
N PHE A 40 4.45 10.06 1.15
CA PHE A 40 5.43 9.16 0.52
C PHE A 40 6.79 9.82 0.37
N ILE A 41 6.82 11.10 -0.03
CA ILE A 41 8.06 11.87 -0.15
C ILE A 41 8.74 11.97 1.22
N MET A 42 7.98 12.23 2.29
CA MET A 42 8.52 12.31 3.66
C MET A 42 9.14 10.97 4.10
N LEU A 43 8.44 9.85 3.88
CA LEU A 43 8.97 8.52 4.21
C LEU A 43 10.15 8.13 3.32
N ALA A 44 10.13 8.48 2.03
CA ALA A 44 11.24 8.23 1.11
C ALA A 44 12.48 9.04 1.49
N ALA A 45 12.31 10.28 1.94
CA ALA A 45 13.40 11.10 2.46
C ALA A 45 14.00 10.50 3.73
N LEU A 46 13.16 9.98 4.64
CA LEU A 46 13.60 9.25 5.83
C LEU A 46 14.39 7.98 5.45
N TYR A 47 13.86 7.19 4.50
CA TYR A 47 14.55 6.02 3.97
C TYR A 47 15.92 6.40 3.38
N LEU A 48 16.00 7.44 2.56
CA LEU A 48 17.25 7.89 1.95
C LEU A 48 18.28 8.34 3.01
N TYR A 49 17.82 9.03 4.05
CA TYR A 49 18.65 9.41 5.20
C TYR A 49 19.20 8.18 5.96
N LEU A 50 18.34 7.20 6.26
CA LEU A 50 18.76 5.98 6.95
C LEU A 50 19.69 5.12 6.07
N LEU A 51 19.40 5.03 4.77
CA LEU A 51 20.22 4.29 3.81
C LEU A 51 21.60 4.93 3.67
N SER A 52 21.68 6.23 3.42
CA SER A 52 22.95 6.95 3.28
C SER A 52 23.81 6.89 4.54
N SER A 53 23.20 6.86 5.72
CA SER A 53 23.93 6.69 6.99
C SER A 53 24.33 5.25 7.31
N SER A 54 23.74 4.27 6.62
CA SER A 54 24.09 2.84 6.73
C SER A 54 25.09 2.40 5.66
N LEU A 55 25.23 3.16 4.57
CA LEU A 55 26.17 2.90 3.48
C LEU A 55 27.58 3.40 3.83
N THR A 56 28.43 2.47 4.25
CA THR A 56 29.89 2.62 4.33
C THR A 56 30.55 2.07 3.04
N PRO A 57 31.81 2.44 2.73
CA PRO A 57 32.53 1.85 1.61
C PRO A 57 32.62 0.32 1.68
N GLU A 58 32.74 -0.22 2.89
CA GLU A 58 32.83 -1.67 3.16
C GLU A 58 31.49 -2.38 2.91
N THR A 59 30.38 -1.79 3.38
CA THR A 59 29.02 -2.34 3.14
C THR A 59 28.62 -2.19 1.68
N ALA A 60 28.98 -1.09 1.02
CA ALA A 60 28.75 -0.89 -0.42
C ALA A 60 29.50 -1.94 -1.26
N GLN A 61 30.75 -2.26 -0.89
CA GLN A 61 31.51 -3.31 -1.55
C GLN A 61 30.91 -4.70 -1.29
N ALA A 62 30.45 -4.99 -0.06
CA ALA A 62 29.75 -6.22 0.26
C ALA A 62 28.41 -6.37 -0.49
N MET A 63 27.71 -5.25 -0.76
CA MET A 63 26.47 -5.22 -1.53
C MET A 63 26.66 -5.37 -3.05
N SER A 64 27.90 -5.35 -3.55
CA SER A 64 28.18 -5.52 -4.99
C SER A 64 28.01 -6.98 -5.48
N ASN A 65 28.19 -7.95 -4.58
CA ASN A 65 27.88 -9.37 -4.82
C ASN A 65 27.37 -10.01 -3.52
N PRO A 66 26.16 -9.63 -3.06
CA PRO A 66 25.69 -9.96 -1.73
C PRO A 66 25.29 -11.43 -1.66
N LYS A 67 25.88 -12.18 -0.73
CA LYS A 67 25.36 -13.51 -0.35
C LYS A 67 24.27 -13.33 0.69
N LEU A 68 23.38 -14.32 0.82
CA LEU A 68 22.31 -14.30 1.82
C LEU A 68 22.85 -14.08 3.25
N ALA A 69 24.01 -14.66 3.58
CA ALA A 69 24.66 -14.46 4.86
C ALA A 69 25.12 -13.01 5.10
N ASP A 70 25.60 -12.34 4.05
CA ASP A 70 26.02 -10.93 4.13
C ASP A 70 24.82 -10.01 4.34
N ILE A 71 23.71 -10.30 3.66
CA ILE A 71 22.43 -9.60 3.84
C ILE A 71 21.91 -9.81 5.26
N ALA A 72 21.88 -11.05 5.76
CA ALA A 72 21.42 -11.35 7.12
C ALA A 72 22.26 -10.64 8.18
N ARG A 73 23.58 -10.58 8.00
CA ARG A 73 24.48 -9.84 8.90
C ARG A 73 24.21 -8.33 8.83
N PHE A 74 24.01 -7.79 7.64
CA PHE A 74 23.67 -6.38 7.45
C PHE A 74 22.37 -6.03 8.17
N PHE A 75 21.31 -6.83 8.01
CA PHE A 75 20.05 -6.65 8.74
C PHE A 75 20.15 -6.88 10.27
N GLY A 76 21.25 -7.47 10.74
CA GLY A 76 21.55 -7.58 12.17
C GLY A 76 21.95 -6.25 12.82
N GLU A 77 22.31 -5.23 12.03
CA GLU A 77 22.62 -3.90 12.53
C GLU A 77 21.36 -3.04 12.68
N GLU A 78 21.21 -2.34 13.80
CA GLU A 78 20.02 -1.52 14.11
C GLU A 78 19.71 -0.49 13.00
N ARG A 79 20.73 0.13 12.41
CA ARG A 79 20.58 1.13 11.32
C ARG A 79 20.07 0.50 10.03
N ALA A 80 20.63 -0.62 9.64
CA ALA A 80 20.24 -1.35 8.44
C ALA A 80 18.83 -1.94 8.60
N ALA A 81 18.50 -2.47 9.78
CA ALA A 81 17.16 -2.93 10.12
C ALA A 81 16.14 -1.79 10.01
N ALA A 82 16.43 -0.62 10.59
CA ALA A 82 15.56 0.56 10.48
C ALA A 82 15.41 1.04 9.04
N THR A 83 16.47 0.99 8.24
CA THR A 83 16.44 1.32 6.80
C THR A 83 15.52 0.38 6.04
N GLY A 84 15.66 -0.93 6.24
CA GLY A 84 14.78 -1.92 5.62
C GLY A 84 13.33 -1.81 6.10
N TRP A 85 13.11 -1.50 7.36
CA TRP A 85 11.77 -1.23 7.88
C TRP A 85 11.13 -0.01 7.23
N ALA A 86 11.86 1.10 7.12
CA ALA A 86 11.39 2.29 6.42
C ALA A 86 11.06 1.99 4.94
N HIS A 87 11.84 1.13 4.28
CA HIS A 87 11.53 0.64 2.94
C HIS A 87 10.17 -0.07 2.89
N PHE A 88 9.91 -1.01 3.81
CA PHE A 88 8.62 -1.69 3.88
C PHE A 88 7.48 -0.71 4.14
N LEU A 89 7.63 0.22 5.09
CA LEU A 89 6.60 1.22 5.39
C LEU A 89 6.22 2.07 4.16
N VAL A 90 7.21 2.54 3.39
CA VAL A 90 6.96 3.32 2.16
C VAL A 90 6.21 2.48 1.13
N MET A 91 6.69 1.26 0.88
CA MET A 91 6.13 0.39 -0.15
C MET A 91 4.73 -0.10 0.21
N ASP A 92 4.51 -0.51 1.46
CA ASP A 92 3.21 -0.98 1.95
C ASP A 92 2.17 0.13 1.93
N LEU A 93 2.54 1.35 2.35
CA LEU A 93 1.63 2.50 2.27
C LEU A 93 1.31 2.84 0.81
N PHE A 94 2.28 2.71 -0.10
CA PHE A 94 2.06 3.00 -1.52
C PHE A 94 1.13 1.98 -2.17
N VAL A 95 1.34 0.70 -1.88
CA VAL A 95 0.44 -0.38 -2.31
C VAL A 95 -0.94 -0.21 -1.68
N GLY A 96 -1.02 0.13 -0.39
CA GLY A 96 -2.27 0.44 0.31
C GLY A 96 -3.04 1.58 -0.37
N ARG A 97 -2.36 2.68 -0.72
CA ARG A 97 -2.94 3.77 -1.50
C ARG A 97 -3.46 3.31 -2.86
N TRP A 98 -2.72 2.45 -3.54
CA TRP A 98 -3.17 1.90 -4.83
C TRP A 98 -4.44 1.05 -4.67
N ILE A 99 -4.46 0.14 -3.70
CA ILE A 99 -5.64 -0.68 -3.34
C ILE A 99 -6.83 0.23 -3.01
N TYR A 100 -6.61 1.25 -2.19
CA TYR A 100 -7.63 2.24 -1.81
C TYR A 100 -8.26 2.88 -3.05
N TRP A 101 -7.45 3.46 -3.95
CA TRP A 101 -7.95 4.12 -5.15
C TRP A 101 -8.63 3.16 -6.12
N GLU A 102 -8.13 1.93 -6.24
CA GLU A 102 -8.77 0.93 -7.07
C GLU A 102 -10.14 0.51 -6.53
N GLY A 103 -10.26 0.35 -5.21
CA GLY A 103 -11.56 0.17 -4.54
C GLY A 103 -12.51 1.33 -4.78
N GLN A 104 -12.02 2.57 -4.68
CA GLN A 104 -12.85 3.76 -4.93
C GLN A 104 -13.35 3.85 -6.38
N LYS A 105 -12.57 3.36 -7.36
CA LYS A 105 -12.95 3.35 -8.78
C LYS A 105 -13.91 2.21 -9.14
N THR A 106 -13.67 1.03 -8.55
CA THR A 106 -14.38 -0.20 -8.90
C THR A 106 -15.57 -0.51 -8.00
N GLY A 107 -15.68 0.17 -6.85
CA GLY A 107 -16.67 -0.14 -5.81
C GLY A 107 -16.36 -1.41 -5.02
N VAL A 108 -15.20 -2.05 -5.27
CA VAL A 108 -14.78 -3.28 -4.58
C VAL A 108 -14.44 -2.96 -3.13
N TRP A 109 -14.87 -3.82 -2.21
CA TRP A 109 -14.55 -3.69 -0.79
C TRP A 109 -13.04 -3.89 -0.56
N THR A 110 -12.40 -2.93 0.11
CA THR A 110 -10.92 -2.90 0.26
C THR A 110 -10.44 -3.03 1.70
N VAL A 111 -11.33 -3.00 2.70
CA VAL A 111 -10.95 -2.98 4.12
C VAL A 111 -10.08 -4.18 4.50
N HIS A 112 -10.46 -5.39 4.09
CA HIS A 112 -9.67 -6.60 4.36
C HIS A 112 -8.30 -6.56 3.67
N SER A 113 -8.24 -6.06 2.43
CA SER A 113 -6.99 -5.97 1.67
C SER A 113 -6.06 -4.93 2.26
N LEU A 114 -6.58 -3.79 2.72
CA LEU A 114 -5.81 -2.76 3.41
C LEU A 114 -5.31 -3.24 4.77
N ALA A 115 -6.14 -3.93 5.56
CA ALA A 115 -5.71 -4.52 6.82
C ALA A 115 -4.61 -5.57 6.62
N LEU A 116 -4.72 -6.43 5.61
CA LEU A 116 -3.68 -7.38 5.26
C LEU A 116 -2.41 -6.68 4.74
N CYS A 117 -2.55 -5.62 3.95
CA CYS A 117 -1.44 -4.84 3.41
C CYS A 117 -0.64 -4.13 4.51
N LEU A 118 -1.29 -3.73 5.61
CA LEU A 118 -0.63 -3.12 6.78
C LEU A 118 0.35 -4.09 7.47
N PHE A 119 0.02 -5.38 7.55
CA PHE A 119 0.87 -6.38 8.20
C PHE A 119 1.81 -7.09 7.21
N ALA A 120 1.36 -7.22 5.96
CA ALA A 120 2.08 -7.89 4.89
C ALA A 120 1.62 -7.33 3.54
N GLY A 121 2.32 -6.30 3.04
CA GLY A 121 2.03 -5.66 1.75
C GLY A 121 1.68 -6.61 0.59
N PRO A 122 2.49 -7.66 0.33
CA PRO A 122 2.22 -8.62 -0.73
C PRO A 122 0.91 -9.41 -0.55
N LEU A 123 0.55 -9.75 0.69
CA LEU A 123 -0.70 -10.47 0.99
C LEU A 123 -1.92 -9.57 0.80
N GLY A 124 -1.81 -8.29 1.18
CA GLY A 124 -2.86 -7.30 0.92
C GLY A 124 -3.13 -7.10 -0.57
N LEU A 125 -2.05 -6.98 -1.36
CA LEU A 125 -2.14 -6.89 -2.83
C LEU A 125 -2.82 -8.11 -3.44
N LEU A 126 -2.38 -9.32 -3.05
CA LEU A 126 -2.97 -10.56 -3.52
C LEU A 126 -4.46 -10.65 -3.16
N SER A 127 -4.81 -10.31 -1.92
CA SER A 127 -6.19 -10.26 -1.45
C SER A 127 -7.05 -9.34 -2.31
N HIS A 128 -6.55 -8.14 -2.64
CA HIS A 128 -7.30 -7.20 -3.47
C HIS A 128 -7.52 -7.74 -4.88
N ILE A 129 -6.48 -8.28 -5.51
CA ILE A 129 -6.56 -8.84 -6.88
C ILE A 129 -7.60 -9.96 -6.93
N VAL A 130 -7.57 -10.88 -5.95
CA VAL A 130 -8.55 -11.96 -5.85
C VAL A 130 -9.97 -11.41 -5.68
N THR A 131 -10.16 -10.46 -4.76
CA THR A 131 -11.49 -9.88 -4.50
C THR A 131 -12.03 -9.13 -5.72
N ALA A 132 -11.18 -8.36 -6.39
CA ALA A 132 -11.54 -7.63 -7.60
C ALA A 132 -11.88 -8.57 -8.76
N TRP A 133 -11.12 -9.66 -8.93
CA TRP A 133 -11.41 -10.69 -9.93
C TRP A 133 -12.76 -11.35 -9.68
N VAL A 134 -13.01 -11.82 -8.45
CA VAL A 134 -14.27 -12.44 -8.04
C VAL A 134 -15.45 -11.50 -8.31
N THR A 135 -15.34 -10.24 -7.88
CA THR A 135 -16.41 -9.23 -8.04
C THR A 135 -16.72 -8.98 -9.52
N LYS A 136 -15.69 -8.83 -10.38
CA LYS A 136 -15.88 -8.63 -11.82
C LYS A 136 -16.55 -9.82 -12.50
N THR A 137 -16.16 -11.05 -12.14
CA THR A 137 -16.75 -12.29 -12.69
C THR A 137 -18.22 -12.43 -12.31
N PHE A 138 -18.62 -12.03 -11.10
CA PHE A 138 -20.02 -12.06 -10.69
C PHE A 138 -20.86 -11.00 -11.41
N ILE A 139 -20.35 -9.77 -11.58
CA ILE A 139 -21.06 -8.69 -12.28
C ILE A 139 -21.28 -9.03 -13.76
N THR A 140 -20.29 -9.64 -14.43
CA THR A 140 -20.43 -10.04 -15.85
C THR A 140 -21.38 -11.22 -16.07
N LYS A 141 -21.65 -12.02 -15.04
CA LYS A 141 -22.53 -13.19 -15.14
C LYS A 141 -24.02 -12.87 -15.01
N PHE A 142 -24.37 -11.67 -14.56
CA PHE A 142 -25.74 -11.18 -14.47
C PHE A 142 -25.89 -9.86 -15.24
N PRO A 143 -25.87 -9.86 -16.58
CA PRO A 143 -26.45 -8.76 -17.32
C PRO A 143 -27.92 -8.71 -16.93
N THR A 144 -28.39 -7.57 -16.45
CA THR A 144 -29.80 -7.34 -16.19
C THR A 144 -30.59 -7.66 -17.46
N ASP A 145 -31.37 -8.74 -17.44
CA ASP A 145 -32.42 -9.04 -18.42
C ASP A 145 -33.55 -8.01 -18.28
N SER A 146 -33.24 -6.72 -18.51
CA SER A 146 -34.23 -5.67 -18.69
C SER A 146 -34.32 -5.33 -20.18
N GLU A 147 -34.67 -6.33 -20.99
CA GLU A 147 -35.49 -6.05 -22.16
C GLU A 147 -36.86 -5.60 -21.65
N THR A 148 -37.02 -4.30 -21.44
CA THR A 148 -38.37 -3.71 -21.43
C THR A 148 -38.96 -3.96 -22.81
N PRO A 149 -40.05 -4.73 -22.96
CA PRO A 149 -40.70 -4.85 -24.25
C PRO A 149 -41.22 -3.47 -24.63
N SER A 150 -40.71 -2.91 -25.73
CA SER A 150 -41.25 -1.70 -26.31
C SER A 150 -42.69 -2.00 -26.76
N PHE A 151 -43.67 -1.59 -25.96
CA PHE A 151 -45.06 -1.63 -26.37
C PHE A 151 -45.24 -0.58 -27.47
N SER A 152 -45.26 -1.03 -28.72
CA SER A 152 -45.68 -0.24 -29.88
C SER A 152 -47.21 -0.25 -29.94
N PRO A 153 -47.91 0.89 -29.76
CA PRO A 153 -49.31 0.96 -30.10
C PRO A 153 -49.40 1.02 -31.62
N THR A 154 -49.80 -0.09 -32.22
CA THR A 154 -50.27 -0.13 -33.61
C THR A 154 -51.77 0.16 -33.60
N GLY A 155 -52.18 1.13 -34.43
CA GLY A 155 -53.54 1.30 -34.93
C GLY A 155 -54.56 1.87 -33.95
N GLU A 156 -55.02 3.10 -34.21
CA GLU A 156 -56.33 3.42 -34.81
C GLU A 156 -56.43 4.93 -35.09
#